data_AF-A0A914NES5-F1
#
_entry.id   AF-A0A914NES5-F1
#
_cell.length_a   1.000
_cell.length_b   1.000
_cell.length_c   1.000
_cell.angle_alpha   90.00
_cell.angle_beta   90.00
_cell.angle_gamma   90.00
#
_symmetry.space_group_name_H-M   'P 1'
#
loop_
_entity.id
_entity.type
_entity.pdbx_description
1 polymer ?
#
loop_
_entity_poly.entity_id
_entity_poly.type
_entity_poly.pdbx_seq_one_letter_code
_entity_poly.pdbx_strand_id
1 'polypeptide(L)'
;MTLNLFTFYPLKDGIISTNQNNWIPPTCVILENIFCQKCSQNGDLDVSNDFGKGGEKQGKEANNNNLPFLCPHCGSEYPLSLIEEMLVERVSKMQTSFALQDWQCVSCKKIGANFLHRHCECSNKFEYTLKPEELIRNLEMVKRVAIKHRLENLEYVIEHVTRCLQ
;
A
#
# COMPACT_ATOMS: atom_id res chain seq x y z
N MET A 1 15.37 -5.80 -20.37
CA MET A 1 13.90 -6.01 -20.37
C MET A 1 13.51 -6.37 -18.94
N THR A 2 13.56 -5.39 -18.03
CA THR A 2 13.09 -5.57 -16.66
C THR A 2 11.57 -5.61 -16.74
N LEU A 3 11.00 -6.77 -16.42
CA LEU A 3 9.57 -6.93 -16.28
C LEU A 3 9.13 -5.99 -15.15
N ASN A 4 8.52 -4.87 -15.55
CA ASN A 4 7.69 -3.97 -14.73
C ASN A 4 6.44 -4.72 -14.20
N LEU A 5 6.59 -5.94 -13.67
CA LEU A 5 5.53 -6.68 -12.99
C LEU A 5 5.50 -6.42 -11.48
N PHE A 6 6.55 -5.79 -10.94
CA PHE A 6 6.54 -5.19 -9.61
C PHE A 6 6.56 -3.67 -9.77
N THR A 7 5.55 -3.11 -10.44
CA THR A 7 5.22 -1.71 -10.19
C THR A 7 4.84 -1.62 -8.72
N PHE A 8 5.84 -1.33 -7.88
CA PHE A 8 5.67 -0.38 -6.80
C PHE A 8 4.84 0.76 -7.40
N TYR A 9 3.54 0.77 -7.16
CA TYR A 9 2.94 2.03 -6.83
C TYR A 9 3.37 2.25 -5.37
N PRO A 10 4.45 3.03 -5.10
CA PRO A 10 4.46 3.77 -3.85
C PRO A 10 3.07 4.41 -3.74
N LEU A 11 2.47 4.47 -2.55
CA LEU A 11 1.20 5.18 -2.35
C LEU A 11 1.26 6.45 -3.19
N LYS A 12 0.51 6.47 -4.30
CA LYS A 12 0.82 7.30 -5.48
C LYS A 12 1.22 8.67 -4.96
N ASP A 13 2.47 9.08 -5.17
CA ASP A 13 2.94 10.44 -4.82
C ASP A 13 2.14 11.42 -5.67
N GLY A 14 0.89 11.71 -5.27
CA GLY A 14 -0.04 12.63 -5.92
C GLY A 14 0.00 12.66 -7.45
N ILE A 15 0.23 11.54 -8.15
CA ILE A 15 0.31 11.58 -9.61
C ILE A 15 -1.11 11.63 -10.15
N ILE A 16 -1.44 12.82 -10.69
CA ILE A 16 -2.63 13.11 -11.48
C ILE A 16 -2.68 12.08 -12.62
N SER A 17 -3.56 11.07 -12.52
CA SER A 17 -3.87 10.23 -13.66
C SER A 17 -4.64 11.08 -14.67
N THR A 18 -4.00 11.33 -15.81
CA THR A 18 -4.55 12.04 -16.95
C THR A 18 -5.78 11.32 -17.50
N ASN A 19 -6.96 11.74 -17.03
CA ASN A 19 -8.24 11.93 -17.75
C ASN A 19 -9.49 11.97 -16.84
N GLN A 20 -9.33 12.22 -15.54
CA GLN A 20 -10.34 12.81 -14.66
C GLN A 20 -9.61 13.34 -13.42
N ASN A 21 -9.83 14.60 -13.05
CA ASN A 21 -9.16 15.32 -11.95
C ASN A 21 -9.51 14.75 -10.56
N ASN A 22 -9.23 13.49 -10.29
CA ASN A 22 -9.44 12.87 -8.99
C ASN A 22 -8.09 12.79 -8.27
N TRP A 23 -7.72 13.87 -7.58
CA TRP A 23 -6.56 13.90 -6.71
C TRP A 23 -6.74 12.85 -5.60
N ILE A 24 -5.82 11.88 -5.54
CA ILE A 24 -5.75 10.88 -4.47
C ILE A 24 -4.78 11.43 -3.42
N PRO A 25 -5.23 11.67 -2.18
CA PRO A 25 -4.32 12.06 -1.11
C PRO A 25 -3.20 11.01 -0.95
N PRO A 26 -1.96 11.43 -0.67
CA PRO A 26 -0.85 10.50 -0.42
C PRO A 26 -1.07 9.60 0.80
N THR A 27 -2.14 9.86 1.58
CA THR A 27 -2.55 9.09 2.76
C THR A 27 -3.55 7.97 2.48
N CYS A 28 -4.00 7.79 1.23
CA CYS A 28 -5.02 6.80 0.86
C CYS A 28 -4.42 5.41 0.59
N VAL A 29 -4.89 4.40 1.32
CA VAL A 29 -4.55 2.99 1.14
C VAL A 29 -5.65 2.39 0.28
N ILE A 30 -5.31 2.10 -0.97
CA ILE A 30 -6.26 1.58 -1.96
C ILE A 30 -6.01 0.09 -2.16
N LEU A 31 -7.04 -0.74 -1.98
CA LEU A 31 -7.04 -2.12 -2.43
C LEU A 31 -7.51 -2.15 -3.89
N GLU A 32 -6.61 -2.57 -4.77
CA GLU A 32 -6.87 -2.63 -6.20
C GLU A 32 -7.54 -3.96 -6.58
N ASN A 33 -8.43 -3.94 -7.56
CA ASN A 33 -9.05 -5.13 -8.14
C ASN A 33 -9.74 -6.06 -7.12
N ILE A 34 -10.42 -5.52 -6.10
CA ILE A 34 -11.20 -6.33 -5.16
C ILE A 34 -12.46 -6.87 -5.86
N PHE A 35 -12.68 -8.19 -5.82
CA PHE A 35 -13.84 -8.83 -6.43
C PHE A 35 -15.01 -8.93 -5.45
N CYS A 36 -16.18 -8.43 -5.88
CA CYS A 36 -17.41 -8.58 -5.12
C CYS A 36 -18.05 -9.96 -5.34
N GLN A 37 -18.22 -10.75 -4.27
CA GLN A 37 -18.88 -12.05 -4.33
C GLN A 37 -20.35 -12.00 -4.77
N LYS A 38 -21.02 -10.84 -4.59
CA LYS A 38 -22.45 -10.69 -4.90
C LYS A 38 -22.73 -10.28 -6.35
N CYS A 39 -22.06 -9.25 -6.86
CA CYS A 39 -22.27 -8.75 -8.22
C CYS A 39 -21.20 -9.21 -9.23
N SER A 40 -20.16 -9.92 -8.77
CA SER A 40 -19.02 -10.38 -9.59
C SER A 40 -18.27 -9.28 -10.33
N GLN A 41 -18.47 -8.01 -9.96
CA GLN A 41 -17.69 -6.88 -10.44
C GLN A 41 -16.43 -6.73 -9.58
N ASN A 42 -15.36 -6.26 -10.20
CA ASN A 42 -14.17 -5.81 -9.48
C ASN A 42 -14.11 -4.28 -9.50
N GLY A 43 -13.35 -3.72 -8.56
CA GLY A 43 -13.03 -2.31 -8.54
C GLY A 43 -11.97 -2.01 -7.50
N ASP A 44 -11.60 -0.74 -7.40
CA ASP A 44 -10.66 -0.26 -6.39
C ASP A 44 -11.43 0.24 -5.17
N LEU A 45 -10.92 -0.08 -3.97
CA LEU A 45 -11.52 0.30 -2.69
C LEU A 45 -10.51 1.09 -1.86
N ASP A 46 -10.81 2.35 -1.56
CA ASP A 46 -10.05 3.13 -0.57
C ASP A 46 -10.45 2.70 0.84
N VAL A 47 -9.51 2.08 1.57
CA VAL A 47 -9.71 1.61 2.94
C VAL A 47 -9.19 2.60 3.99
N SER A 48 -8.58 3.71 3.57
CA SER A 48 -8.10 4.75 4.50
C SER A 48 -9.19 5.68 5.02
N ASN A 49 -10.29 5.84 4.28
CA ASN A 49 -11.20 6.96 4.46
C ASN A 49 -12.57 6.55 5.05
N ASP A 50 -13.11 7.38 5.95
CA ASP A 50 -14.47 7.26 6.53
C ASP A 50 -15.59 7.60 5.53
N PHE A 51 -15.24 8.13 4.35
CA PHE A 51 -16.21 8.46 3.32
C PHE A 51 -16.51 7.23 2.49
N GLY A 52 -17.35 6.34 3.02
CA GLY A 52 -18.17 5.45 2.21
C GLY A 52 -18.89 6.31 1.17
N LYS A 53 -18.35 6.38 -0.05
CA LYS A 53 -18.98 7.13 -1.15
C LYS A 53 -20.22 6.35 -1.57
N GLY A 54 -21.33 6.67 -0.93
CA GLY A 54 -22.64 6.06 -1.19
C GLY A 54 -23.67 6.39 -0.12
N GLY A 55 -23.82 7.65 0.27
CA GLY A 55 -24.88 8.03 1.19
C GLY A 55 -24.80 9.48 1.64
N GLU A 56 -25.72 10.29 1.12
CA GLU A 56 -26.01 11.62 1.63
C GLU A 56 -26.27 11.58 3.15
N LYS A 57 -25.76 12.60 3.83
CA LYS A 57 -26.18 13.10 5.15
C LYS A 57 -27.21 12.24 5.89
N GLN A 58 -26.77 11.48 6.89
CA GLN A 58 -27.57 11.33 8.11
C GLN A 58 -26.66 11.52 9.31
N GLY A 59 -26.82 12.66 9.97
CA GLY A 59 -26.32 12.88 11.30
C GLY A 59 -26.92 11.82 12.21
N LYS A 60 -26.12 10.83 12.57
CA LYS A 60 -26.28 10.05 13.80
C LYS A 60 -24.89 9.78 14.32
N GLU A 61 -24.72 10.12 15.58
CA GLU A 61 -23.59 9.77 16.43
C GLU A 61 -23.36 8.25 16.36
N ALA A 62 -22.60 7.79 15.37
CA ALA A 62 -22.15 6.41 15.31
C ALA A 62 -20.90 6.31 16.19
N ASN A 63 -21.13 6.15 17.48
CA ASN A 63 -20.16 5.72 18.49
C ASN A 63 -19.71 4.26 18.24
N ASN A 64 -19.41 3.93 16.98
CA ASN A 64 -19.02 2.60 16.51
C ASN A 64 -17.91 2.79 15.47
N ASN A 65 -16.68 2.54 15.91
CA ASN A 65 -15.43 2.79 15.18
C ASN A 65 -15.21 1.93 13.92
N ASN A 66 -16.22 1.22 13.42
CA ASN A 66 -16.07 0.24 12.34
C ASN A 66 -17.15 0.45 11.27
N LEU A 67 -16.94 1.40 10.35
CA LEU A 67 -17.76 1.49 9.15
C LEU A 67 -17.50 0.25 8.26
N PRO A 68 -18.54 -0.37 7.68
CA PRO A 68 -18.38 -1.51 6.79
C PRO A 68 -17.76 -1.09 5.45
N PHE A 69 -16.95 -1.97 4.87
CA PHE A 69 -16.41 -1.77 3.52
C PHE A 69 -17.45 -2.18 2.49
N LEU A 70 -17.88 -1.28 1.61
CA LEU A 70 -18.97 -1.53 0.68
C LEU A 70 -18.49 -1.61 -0.77
N CYS A 71 -19.10 -2.50 -1.55
CA CYS A 71 -18.90 -2.60 -2.99
C CYS A 71 -19.47 -1.33 -3.69
N PRO A 72 -18.69 -0.63 -4.53
CA PRO A 72 -19.15 0.58 -5.21
C PRO A 72 -20.27 0.32 -6.23
N HIS A 73 -20.45 -0.92 -6.70
CA HIS A 73 -21.44 -1.27 -7.71
C HIS A 73 -22.79 -1.68 -7.12
N CYS A 74 -22.80 -2.49 -6.06
CA CYS A 74 -24.04 -3.06 -5.51
C CYS A 74 -24.29 -2.75 -4.03
N GLY A 75 -23.35 -2.05 -3.37
CA GLY A 75 -23.46 -1.70 -1.95
C GLY A 75 -23.35 -2.88 -0.98
N SER A 76 -23.00 -4.08 -1.45
CA SER A 76 -22.78 -5.22 -0.56
C SER A 76 -21.53 -5.01 0.29
N GLU A 77 -21.58 -5.44 1.54
CA GLU A 77 -20.42 -5.43 2.42
C GLU A 77 -19.37 -6.47 2.01
N TYR A 78 -18.10 -6.05 2.01
CA TYR A 78 -16.96 -6.95 1.89
C TYR A 78 -16.64 -7.56 3.25
N PRO A 79 -16.39 -8.87 3.33
CA PRO A 79 -16.01 -9.50 4.59
C PRO A 79 -14.66 -8.95 5.07
N LEU A 80 -14.56 -8.63 6.36
CA LEU A 80 -13.34 -8.08 6.95
C LEU A 80 -12.13 -9.01 6.76
N SER A 81 -12.34 -10.32 6.76
CA SER A 81 -11.28 -11.31 6.51
C SER A 81 -10.65 -11.16 5.13
N LEU A 82 -11.45 -10.87 4.09
CA LEU A 82 -10.95 -10.62 2.74
C LEU A 82 -10.12 -9.33 2.70
N ILE A 83 -10.60 -8.28 3.35
CA ILE A 83 -9.88 -7.00 3.44
C ILE A 83 -8.56 -7.18 4.17
N GLU A 84 -8.56 -7.90 5.30
CA GLU A 84 -7.37 -8.20 6.07
C GLU A 84 -6.36 -9.02 5.25
N GLU A 85 -6.80 -10.08 4.57
CA GLU A 85 -5.95 -10.91 3.70
C GLU A 85 -5.29 -10.09 2.59
N MET A 86 -6.05 -9.26 1.89
CA MET A 86 -5.51 -8.40 0.83
C MET A 86 -4.51 -7.35 1.37
N LEU A 87 -4.74 -6.83 2.57
CA LEU A 87 -3.81 -5.89 3.22
C LEU A 87 -2.53 -6.59 3.68
N VAL A 88 -2.63 -7.82 4.21
CA VAL A 88 -1.46 -8.65 4.54
C VAL A 88 -0.64 -8.93 3.29
N GLU A 89 -1.29 -9.35 2.19
CA GLU A 89 -0.62 -9.58 0.92
C GLU A 89 0.09 -8.30 0.42
N ARG A 90 -0.56 -7.13 0.54
CA ARG A 90 0.04 -5.83 0.19
C ARG A 90 1.30 -5.55 1.01
N VAL A 91 1.27 -5.78 2.34
CA VAL A 91 2.45 -5.61 3.21
C VAL A 91 3.57 -6.58 2.82
N SER A 92 3.26 -7.85 2.56
CA SER A 92 4.24 -8.84 2.10
C SER A 92 4.88 -8.46 0.75
N LYS A 93 4.10 -7.91 -0.18
CA LYS A 93 4.60 -7.38 -1.45
C LYS A 93 5.55 -6.19 -1.23
N MET A 94 5.21 -5.27 -0.33
CA MET A 94 6.09 -4.14 0.03
C MET A 94 7.42 -4.62 0.60
N GLN A 95 7.38 -5.56 1.56
CA GLN A 95 8.59 -6.15 2.16
C GLN A 95 9.46 -6.83 1.11
N THR A 96 8.86 -7.70 0.28
CA THR A 96 9.57 -8.45 -0.76
C THR A 96 10.21 -7.51 -1.76
N SER A 97 9.47 -6.49 -2.20
CA SER A 97 9.97 -5.54 -3.19
C SER A 97 11.08 -4.66 -2.61
N PHE A 98 11.01 -4.28 -1.33
CA PHE A 98 12.11 -3.59 -0.64
C PHE A 98 13.36 -4.47 -0.49
N ALA A 99 13.19 -5.76 -0.21
CA ALA A 99 14.30 -6.70 -0.10
C ALA A 99 14.97 -7.00 -1.45
N LEU A 100 14.19 -7.02 -2.53
CA LEU A 100 14.65 -7.32 -3.90
C LEU A 100 15.01 -6.07 -4.72
N GLN A 101 14.97 -4.88 -4.13
CA GLN A 101 15.23 -3.63 -4.85
C GLN A 101 16.66 -3.56 -5.38
N ASP A 102 16.83 -2.84 -6.48
CA ASP A 102 18.14 -2.47 -6.99
C ASP A 102 18.81 -1.43 -6.09
N TRP A 103 20.15 -1.46 -6.07
CA TRP A 103 20.95 -0.42 -5.43
C TRP A 103 21.56 0.50 -6.49
N GLN A 104 21.50 1.81 -6.24
CA GLN A 104 21.97 2.84 -7.16
C GLN A 104 23.23 3.52 -6.62
N CYS A 105 24.22 3.81 -7.47
CA CYS A 105 25.41 4.53 -7.03
C CYS A 105 25.07 5.99 -6.71
N VAL A 106 25.55 6.50 -5.56
CA VAL A 106 25.30 7.87 -5.11
C VAL A 106 25.82 8.94 -6.07
N SER A 107 26.92 8.66 -6.80
CA SER A 107 27.59 9.63 -7.67
C SER A 107 27.19 9.47 -9.14
N CYS A 108 27.41 8.29 -9.73
CA CYS A 108 27.18 8.08 -11.17
C CYS A 108 25.78 7.60 -11.53
N LYS A 109 24.92 7.31 -10.53
CA LYS A 109 23.53 6.88 -10.68
C LYS A 109 23.32 5.59 -11.49
N LYS A 110 24.39 4.83 -11.78
CA LYS A 110 24.31 3.47 -12.32
C LYS A 110 23.73 2.51 -11.29
N ILE A 111 22.95 1.56 -11.78
CA ILE A 111 22.46 0.42 -10.99
C ILE A 111 23.59 -0.60 -10.83
N GLY A 112 23.72 -1.17 -9.63
CA GLY A 112 24.69 -2.23 -9.36
C GLY A 112 24.39 -3.48 -10.17
N ALA A 113 25.27 -3.83 -11.10
CA ALA A 113 25.11 -5.04 -11.93
C ALA A 113 25.48 -6.34 -11.17
N ASN A 114 26.32 -6.23 -10.13
CA ASN A 114 26.84 -7.38 -9.38
C ASN A 114 26.62 -7.19 -7.88
N PHE A 115 25.81 -8.04 -7.25
CA PHE A 115 25.48 -8.00 -5.82
C PHE A 115 26.67 -8.27 -4.88
N LEU A 116 27.80 -8.75 -5.40
CA LEU A 116 29.01 -9.03 -4.61
C LEU A 116 29.88 -7.77 -4.40
N HIS A 117 29.69 -6.72 -5.19
CA HIS A 117 30.51 -5.51 -5.11
C HIS A 117 29.92 -4.52 -4.10
N ARG A 118 30.69 -4.20 -3.05
CA ARG A 118 30.29 -3.20 -2.03
C ARG A 118 30.35 -1.76 -2.54
N HIS A 119 31.11 -1.50 -3.60
CA HIS A 119 31.33 -0.17 -4.16
C HIS A 119 31.18 -0.23 -5.68
N CYS A 120 30.74 0.88 -6.25
CA CYS A 120 30.67 1.07 -7.70
C CYS A 120 32.08 1.19 -8.31
N GLU A 121 32.20 0.98 -9.62
CA GLU A 121 33.44 1.21 -10.38
C GLU A 121 34.00 2.63 -10.24
N CYS A 122 33.15 3.62 -9.93
CA CYS A 122 33.57 4.99 -9.62
C CYS A 122 33.98 5.19 -8.15
N SER A 123 34.28 4.11 -7.42
CA SER A 123 34.71 4.08 -6.02
C SER A 123 33.71 4.66 -5.00
N ASN A 124 32.47 4.92 -5.42
CA ASN A 124 31.41 5.42 -4.55
C ASN A 124 30.49 4.29 -4.09
N LYS A 125 29.81 4.49 -2.97
CA LYS A 125 28.86 3.51 -2.42
C LYS A 125 27.57 3.44 -3.24
N PHE A 126 26.89 2.31 -3.10
CA PHE A 126 25.51 2.19 -3.52
C PHE A 126 24.56 2.59 -2.38
N GLU A 127 23.41 3.14 -2.73
CA GLU A 127 22.29 3.47 -1.85
C GLU A 127 21.02 2.73 -2.30
N TYR A 128 20.08 2.56 -1.38
CA TYR A 128 18.77 2.01 -1.71
C TYR A 128 18.03 2.93 -2.69
N THR A 129 17.39 2.33 -3.69
CA THR A 129 16.52 3.07 -4.61
C THR A 129 15.23 3.52 -3.91
N LEU A 130 14.68 2.65 -3.07
CA LEU A 130 13.59 2.92 -2.14
C LEU A 130 14.13 3.01 -0.72
N LYS A 131 13.96 4.19 -0.11
CA LYS A 131 14.50 4.43 1.22
C LYS A 131 13.69 3.70 2.32
N PRO A 132 14.33 3.20 3.39
CA PRO A 132 13.62 2.55 4.51
C PRO A 132 12.52 3.43 5.11
N GLU A 133 12.74 4.75 5.20
CA GLU A 133 11.77 5.67 5.78
C GLU A 133 10.48 5.75 4.94
N GLU A 134 10.57 5.52 3.63
CA GLU A 134 9.39 5.47 2.76
C GLU A 134 8.59 4.19 2.99
N LEU A 135 9.24 3.05 3.13
CA LEU A 135 8.57 1.81 3.49
C LEU A 135 7.88 1.92 4.86
N ILE A 136 8.56 2.48 5.87
CA ILE A 136 7.99 2.69 7.20
C ILE A 136 6.76 3.58 7.13
N ARG A 137 6.81 4.70 6.39
CA ARG A 137 5.64 5.57 6.17
C ARG A 137 4.47 4.78 5.56
N ASN A 138 4.71 3.97 4.53
CA ASN A 138 3.67 3.14 3.92
C ASN A 138 3.05 2.16 4.93
N LEU A 139 3.88 1.49 5.74
CA LEU A 139 3.44 0.54 6.77
C LEU A 139 2.60 1.23 7.86
N GLU A 140 2.97 2.43 8.29
CA GLU A 140 2.21 3.22 9.26
C GLU A 140 0.80 3.56 8.76
N MET A 141 0.65 3.82 7.46
CA MET A 141 -0.67 4.08 6.88
C MET A 141 -1.57 2.85 6.92
N VAL A 142 -1.02 1.69 6.58
CA VAL A 142 -1.75 0.41 6.69
C VAL A 142 -2.05 0.10 8.16
N LYS A 143 -1.13 0.40 9.09
CA LYS A 143 -1.33 0.20 10.53
C LYS A 143 -2.52 0.99 11.06
N ARG A 144 -2.73 2.22 10.60
CA ARG A 144 -3.90 3.03 10.98
C ARG A 144 -5.22 2.34 10.60
N VAL A 145 -5.29 1.72 9.42
CA VAL A 145 -6.45 0.93 8.99
C VAL A 145 -6.62 -0.31 9.87
N ALA A 146 -5.53 -1.01 10.17
CA ALA A 146 -5.54 -2.19 11.04
C ALA A 146 -6.10 -1.89 12.42
N ILE A 147 -5.60 -0.85 13.09
CA ILE A 147 -6.05 -0.42 14.43
C ILE A 147 -7.52 -0.03 14.40
N LYS A 148 -7.92 0.75 13.39
CA LYS A 148 -9.30 1.24 13.27
C LYS A 148 -10.31 0.10 13.14
N HIS A 149 -10.01 -0.89 12.29
CA HIS A 149 -10.92 -2.01 12.03
C HIS A 149 -10.64 -3.25 12.90
N ARG A 150 -9.70 -3.16 13.86
CA ARG A 150 -9.27 -4.25 14.75
C ARG A 150 -8.80 -5.50 14.00
N LEU A 151 -7.95 -5.30 13.01
CA LEU A 151 -7.33 -6.36 12.20
C LEU A 151 -6.05 -6.83 12.87
N GLU A 152 -6.18 -7.73 13.85
CA GLU A 152 -5.09 -8.18 14.73
C GLU A 152 -3.96 -8.90 13.97
N ASN A 153 -4.30 -9.71 12.95
CA ASN A 153 -3.28 -10.43 12.18
C ASN A 153 -2.46 -9.44 11.34
N LEU A 154 -3.14 -8.47 10.72
CA LEU A 154 -2.46 -7.43 9.95
C LEU A 154 -1.55 -6.58 10.84
N GLU A 155 -1.99 -6.21 12.05
CA GLU A 155 -1.14 -5.49 13.01
C GLU A 155 0.12 -6.27 13.36
N TYR A 156 -0.02 -7.57 13.66
CA TYR A 156 1.12 -8.46 13.94
C TYR A 156 2.13 -8.50 12.78
N VAL A 157 1.63 -8.66 11.54
CA VAL A 157 2.49 -8.70 10.35
C VAL A 157 3.23 -7.38 10.15
N ILE A 158 2.56 -6.24 10.31
CA ILE A 158 3.18 -4.93 10.16
C ILE A 158 4.28 -4.71 11.20
N GLU A 159 4.04 -5.09 12.46
CA GLU A 159 5.04 -4.98 13.52
C GLU A 159 6.25 -5.89 13.27
N HIS A 160 6.02 -7.11 12.77
CA HIS A 160 7.10 -8.01 12.38
C HIS A 160 7.97 -7.40 11.28
N VAL A 161 7.36 -6.91 10.20
CA VAL A 161 8.09 -6.30 9.08
C VAL A 161 8.84 -5.05 9.52
N THR A 162 8.23 -4.19 10.33
CA THR A 162 8.85 -2.96 10.84
C THR A 162 10.10 -3.27 11.67
N ARG A 163 10.06 -4.32 12.50
CA ARG A 163 11.20 -4.77 13.31
C ARG A 163 12.37 -5.25 12.46
N CYS A 164 12.12 -5.83 11.29
CA CYS A 164 13.16 -6.30 10.38
C CYS A 164 13.90 -5.16 9.65
N LEU A 165 13.39 -3.92 9.71
CA LEU A 165 13.98 -2.75 9.04
C LEU A 165 14.88 -1.91 9.95
N GLN A 166 14.85 -2.16 11.27
CA GLN A 166 15.67 -1.49 12.30
C GLN A 166 16.98 -2.24 12.54
#